data_AF-A0A3N5W4Y0-F1
#
_entry.id   AF-A0A3N5W4Y0-F1
#
_cell.length_a   1.000
_cell.length_b   1.000
_cell.length_c   1.000
_cell.angle_alpha   90.00
_cell.angle_beta   90.00
_cell.angle_gamma   90.00
#
_symmetry.space_group_name_H-M   'P 1'
#
loop_
_entity.id
_entity.type
_entity.pdbx_description
1 polymer ?
#
loop_
_entity_poly.entity_id
_entity_poly.type
_entity_poly.pdbx_seq_one_letter_code
_entity_poly.pdbx_strand_id
1 'polypeptide(L)'
;MRPIRDAVHEILPHVTKPSRYLPPIRNGRRPRSDEAEVSWVLLFPDVAEVGYPHHGLEILYHVINDRPGSAAERAFLPWTDMEAEMRKRGVPLFASESYRPVR
;
A
#
# COMPACT_ATOMS: atom_id res chain seq x y z
N MET A 1 -14.47 -0.91 14.34
CA MET A 1 -13.77 0.01 13.42
C MET A 1 -13.92 -0.54 12.02
N ARG A 2 -14.34 0.26 11.04
CA ARG A 2 -14.54 -0.21 9.66
C ARG A 2 -13.19 -0.59 9.02
N PRO A 3 -13.05 -1.75 8.36
CA PRO A 3 -11.82 -2.08 7.64
C PRO A 3 -11.52 -1.06 6.55
N ILE A 4 -10.27 -0.56 6.49
CA ILE A 4 -9.83 0.41 5.46
C ILE A 4 -10.06 -0.14 4.05
N ARG A 5 -9.87 -1.45 3.85
CA ARG A 5 -10.16 -2.12 2.58
C ARG A 5 -11.59 -1.81 2.09
N ASP A 6 -12.59 -2.00 2.93
CA ASP A 6 -13.98 -1.78 2.55
C ASP A 6 -14.23 -0.32 2.18
N ALA A 7 -13.63 0.60 2.95
CA ALA A 7 -13.72 2.04 2.68
C ALA A 7 -13.06 2.41 1.34
N VAL A 8 -11.90 1.84 1.03
CA VAL A 8 -11.24 2.01 -0.27
C VAL A 8 -12.11 1.46 -1.40
N HIS A 9 -12.68 0.27 -1.25
CA HIS A 9 -13.55 -0.35 -2.25
C HIS A 9 -14.78 0.49 -2.59
N GLU A 10 -15.36 1.22 -1.63
CA GLU A 10 -16.42 2.19 -1.90
C GLU A 10 -15.93 3.48 -2.57
N ILE A 11 -14.65 3.83 -2.44
CA ILE A 11 -14.05 4.97 -3.15
C ILE A 11 -13.77 4.60 -4.62
N LEU A 12 -13.40 3.35 -4.92
CA LEU A 12 -13.00 2.91 -6.25
C LEU A 12 -13.92 3.36 -7.41
N PRO A 13 -15.27 3.35 -7.30
CA PRO A 13 -16.15 3.82 -8.38
C PRO A 13 -16.07 5.33 -8.67
N HIS A 14 -15.45 6.11 -7.79
CA HIS A 14 -15.41 7.57 -7.81
C HIS A 14 -14.06 8.14 -8.28
N VAL A 15 -13.12 7.29 -8.70
CA VAL A 15 -11.75 7.70 -9.08
C VAL A 15 -11.41 7.25 -10.50
N THR A 16 -10.51 7.98 -11.15
CA THR A 16 -10.19 7.81 -12.58
C THR A 16 -9.51 6.49 -12.89
N LYS A 17 -8.63 6.00 -12.01
CA LYS A 17 -7.91 4.73 -12.18
C LYS A 17 -7.97 3.87 -10.91
N PRO A 18 -9.06 3.10 -10.71
CA PRO A 18 -9.28 2.33 -9.49
C PRO A 18 -8.25 1.22 -9.27
N SER A 19 -7.71 0.65 -10.35
CA SER A 19 -6.71 -0.43 -10.31
C SER A 19 -5.43 -0.06 -9.55
N ARG A 20 -5.10 1.24 -9.43
CA ARG A 20 -3.96 1.75 -8.64
C ARG A 20 -4.01 1.37 -7.17
N TYR A 21 -5.23 1.20 -6.65
CA TYR A 21 -5.50 1.01 -5.23
C TYR A 21 -5.88 -0.43 -4.89
N LEU A 22 -5.74 -1.33 -5.86
CA LEU A 22 -5.85 -2.77 -5.67
C LEU A 22 -4.48 -3.35 -5.34
N PRO A 23 -4.41 -4.44 -4.56
CA PRO A 23 -3.14 -5.09 -4.28
C PRO A 23 -2.53 -5.65 -5.58
N PRO A 24 -1.19 -5.68 -5.69
CA PRO A 24 -0.53 -6.22 -6.86
C PRO A 24 -0.73 -7.73 -6.92
N ILE A 25 -0.93 -8.26 -8.12
CA ILE A 25 -0.96 -9.71 -8.35
C ILE A 25 0.47 -10.23 -8.14
N ARG A 26 0.67 -11.10 -7.13
CA ARG A 26 1.98 -11.69 -6.81
C ARG A 26 1.86 -13.19 -6.60
N ASN A 27 2.86 -13.92 -7.09
CA ASN A 27 2.97 -15.39 -6.95
C ASN A 27 3.50 -15.79 -5.56
N GLY A 28 2.71 -15.53 -4.51
CA GLY A 28 2.78 -16.39 -3.31
C GLY A 28 3.48 -15.86 -2.05
N ARG A 29 4.02 -14.64 -2.00
CA ARG A 29 4.50 -14.04 -0.73
C ARG A 29 3.88 -12.67 -0.47
N ARG A 30 2.86 -12.64 0.40
CA ARG A 30 2.44 -11.42 1.10
C ARG A 30 3.32 -11.25 2.34
N PRO A 31 3.80 -10.03 2.64
CA PRO A 31 4.43 -9.74 3.93
C PRO A 31 3.48 -10.08 5.07
N ARG A 32 3.97 -10.78 6.09
CA ARG A 32 3.22 -11.05 7.33
C ARG A 32 3.59 -10.00 8.36
N SER A 33 3.13 -8.77 8.13
CA SER A 33 3.45 -7.62 8.99
C SER A 33 2.82 -7.71 10.39
N ASP A 34 1.93 -8.66 10.62
CA ASP A 34 1.34 -9.05 11.90
C ASP A 34 2.20 -10.05 12.69
N GLU A 35 3.02 -10.85 11.99
CA GLU A 35 3.93 -11.83 12.61
C GLU A 35 5.37 -11.28 12.74
N ALA A 36 5.67 -10.12 12.16
CA ALA A 36 7.00 -9.52 12.19
C ALA A 36 7.28 -8.76 13.50
N GLU A 37 8.52 -8.86 13.99
CA GLU A 37 9.04 -8.04 15.10
C GLU A 37 9.12 -6.56 14.70
N VAL A 38 9.51 -6.29 13.44
CA VAL A 38 9.56 -4.94 12.88
C VAL A 38 8.82 -4.90 11.54
N SER A 39 7.78 -4.08 11.50
CA SER A 39 7.02 -3.79 10.28
C SER A 39 7.48 -2.47 9.64
N TRP A 40 7.77 -2.51 8.35
CA TRP A 40 8.20 -1.38 7.53
C TRP A 40 7.13 -1.04 6.49
N VAL A 41 7.00 0.25 6.19
CA VAL A 41 6.27 0.73 5.02
C VAL A 41 7.24 1.54 4.17
N LEU A 42 7.51 1.06 2.97
CA LEU A 42 8.29 1.77 1.97
C LEU A 42 7.35 2.69 1.18
N LEU A 43 7.38 3.99 1.51
CA LEU A 43 6.57 4.99 0.83
C LEU A 43 7.32 5.51 -0.40
N PHE A 44 6.68 5.43 -1.57
CA PHE A 44 7.16 6.04 -2.80
C PHE A 44 6.37 7.33 -3.09
N PRO A 45 7.05 8.46 -3.38
CA PRO A 45 6.41 9.77 -3.48
C PRO A 45 5.71 10.00 -4.83
N ASP A 46 5.12 8.96 -5.41
CA ASP A 46 4.38 9.00 -6.67
C ASP A 46 3.37 7.84 -6.72
N VAL A 47 2.58 7.75 -7.79
CA VAL A 47 1.58 6.71 -8.00
C VAL A 47 2.21 5.32 -8.14
N ALA A 48 1.39 4.30 -7.88
CA ALA A 48 1.79 2.90 -7.91
C ALA A 48 2.42 2.47 -9.25
N GLU A 49 1.94 2.99 -10.38
CA GLU A 49 2.51 2.66 -11.70
C GLU A 49 3.96 3.12 -11.87
N VAL A 50 4.37 4.19 -11.18
CA VAL A 50 5.75 4.70 -11.18
C VAL A 50 6.58 4.00 -10.11
N GLY A 51 5.99 3.77 -8.93
CA GLY A 51 6.72 3.21 -7.80
C GLY A 51 6.98 1.71 -7.90
N TYR A 52 6.06 0.91 -8.43
CA TYR A 52 6.28 -0.54 -8.56
C TYR A 52 7.50 -0.95 -9.39
N PRO A 53 7.76 -0.38 -10.59
CA PRO A 53 8.95 -0.70 -11.37
C PRO A 53 10.22 0.00 -10.88
N HIS A 54 10.19 0.74 -9.77
CA HIS A 54 11.36 1.42 -9.25
C HIS A 54 12.35 0.42 -8.60
N HIS A 55 13.47 0.16 -9.28
CA HIS A 55 14.47 -0.84 -8.83
C HIS A 55 14.95 -0.64 -7.39
N GLY A 56 15.19 0.61 -6.97
CA GLY A 56 15.61 0.88 -5.60
C GLY A 56 14.55 0.50 -4.56
N LEU A 57 13.28 0.67 -4.90
CA LEU A 57 12.16 0.30 -4.02
C LEU A 57 12.04 -1.22 -3.94
N GLU A 58 12.18 -1.90 -5.08
CA GLU A 58 12.16 -3.35 -5.17
C GLU A 58 13.32 -4.01 -4.40
N ILE A 59 14.55 -3.51 -4.56
CA ILE A 59 15.72 -4.00 -3.82
C ILE A 59 15.50 -3.85 -2.31
N LEU A 60 15.08 -2.66 -1.83
CA LEU A 60 14.81 -2.45 -0.42
C LEU A 60 13.69 -3.35 0.11
N TYR A 61 12.62 -3.49 -0.68
CA TYR A 61 11.51 -4.38 -0.34
C TYR A 61 11.98 -5.82 -0.15
N HIS A 62 12.84 -6.33 -1.03
CA HIS A 62 13.37 -7.69 -0.94
C HIS A 62 14.34 -7.86 0.22
N VAL A 63 15.32 -6.96 0.37
CA VAL A 63 16.30 -7.00 1.47
C VAL A 63 15.61 -7.00 2.84
N ILE A 64 14.57 -6.20 3.03
CA ILE A 64 13.84 -6.16 4.30
C ILE A 64 13.01 -7.44 4.50
N ASN A 65 12.31 -7.93 3.46
CA ASN A 65 11.46 -9.12 3.59
C ASN A 65 12.24 -10.44 3.63
N ASP A 66 13.52 -10.45 3.25
CA ASP A 66 14.42 -11.60 3.41
C ASP A 66 15.09 -11.65 4.79
N ARG A 67 15.03 -10.55 5.55
CA ARG A 67 15.56 -10.48 6.92
C ARG A 67 14.58 -11.15 7.91
N PRO A 68 15.03 -12.09 8.75
CA PRO A 68 14.20 -12.67 9.80
C PRO A 68 13.60 -11.61 10.73
N GLY A 69 12.35 -11.82 11.13
CA GLY A 69 11.62 -10.91 12.02
C GLY A 69 11.19 -9.58 11.39
N SER A 70 11.42 -9.37 10.09
CA SER A 70 11.05 -8.13 9.39
C SER A 70 9.99 -8.38 8.32
N ALA A 71 9.12 -7.39 8.12
CA ALA A 71 8.17 -7.37 7.02
C ALA A 71 8.08 -5.95 6.44
N ALA A 72 8.23 -5.82 5.12
CA ALA A 72 8.03 -4.56 4.42
C ALA A 72 6.81 -4.62 3.51
N GLU A 73 5.95 -3.61 3.60
CA GLU A 73 4.89 -3.32 2.66
C GLU A 73 5.21 -2.02 1.89
N ARG A 74 4.44 -1.70 0.86
CA ARG A 74 4.62 -0.48 0.07
C ARG A 74 3.42 0.44 0.19
N ALA A 75 3.67 1.74 0.18
CA ALA A 75 2.64 2.75 0.05
C ALA A 75 3.01 3.72 -1.07
N PHE A 76 2.01 4.29 -1.71
CA PHE A 76 2.16 5.19 -2.85
C PHE A 76 1.34 6.44 -2.59
N LEU A 77 1.75 7.56 -3.17
CA LEU A 77 0.95 8.77 -3.11
C LEU A 77 -0.34 8.53 -3.92
N PRO A 78 -1.54 8.73 -3.32
CA PRO A 78 -2.77 8.65 -4.09
C PRO A 78 -2.81 9.77 -5.12
N TRP A 79 -3.45 9.50 -6.26
CA TRP A 79 -3.76 10.58 -7.21
C TRP A 79 -4.74 11.57 -6.58
N THR A 80 -4.82 12.78 -7.11
CA THR A 80 -5.57 13.90 -6.49
C THR A 80 -7.06 13.59 -6.30
N ASP A 81 -7.67 12.77 -7.15
CA ASP A 81 -9.08 12.35 -7.03
C ASP A 81 -9.30 11.37 -5.86
N MET A 82 -8.43 10.37 -5.73
CA MET A 82 -8.45 9.44 -4.58
C MET A 82 -8.10 10.15 -3.29
N GLU A 83 -7.10 11.05 -3.30
CA GLU A 83 -6.74 11.85 -2.13
C GLU A 83 -7.94 12.66 -1.62
N ALA A 84 -8.67 13.33 -2.52
CA ALA A 84 -9.85 14.10 -2.17
C ALA A 84 -10.93 13.22 -1.53
N GLU A 85 -11.23 12.05 -2.12
CA GLU A 85 -12.22 11.12 -1.58
C GLU A 85 -11.78 10.49 -0.24
N MET A 86 -10.49 10.16 -0.10
CA MET A 86 -9.93 9.68 1.16
C MET A 86 -10.07 10.72 2.27
N ARG A 87 -9.71 11.98 2.00
CA ARG A 87 -9.84 13.09 2.95
C ARG A 87 -11.29 13.32 3.36
N LYS A 88 -12.20 13.36 2.38
CA LYS A 88 -13.65 13.55 2.62
C LYS A 88 -14.23 12.46 3.53
N ARG A 89 -13.74 11.23 3.41
CA ARG A 89 -14.26 10.05 4.14
C ARG A 89 -13.42 9.67 5.36
N GLY A 90 -12.37 10.43 5.67
CA GLY A 90 -11.46 10.14 6.79
C GLY A 90 -10.67 8.84 6.63
N VAL A 91 -10.40 8.40 5.39
CA VAL A 91 -9.59 7.21 5.11
C VAL A 91 -8.11 7.61 5.15
N PRO A 92 -7.29 7.03 6.05
CA PRO A 92 -5.87 7.35 6.12
C PRO A 92 -5.12 6.74 4.93
N LEU A 93 -3.88 7.19 4.71
CA LEU A 93 -2.95 6.49 3.82
C LEU A 93 -2.79 5.04 4.28
N PHE A 94 -2.68 4.12 3.33
CA PHE A 94 -2.64 2.69 3.61
C PHE A 94 -1.56 1.96 2.82
N ALA A 95 -1.09 0.86 3.39
CA ALA A 95 -0.20 -0.07 2.72
C ALA A 95 -0.94 -0.82 1.61
N SER A 96 -0.34 -0.87 0.42
CA SER A 96 -0.94 -1.42 -0.80
C SER A 96 -1.25 -2.91 -0.67
N GLU A 97 -0.41 -3.67 0.01
CA GLU A 97 -0.60 -5.11 0.19
C GLU A 97 -1.73 -5.40 1.20
N SER A 98 -1.66 -4.89 2.43
CA SER A 98 -2.59 -5.27 3.51
C SER A 98 -3.80 -4.36 3.70
N TYR A 99 -3.80 -3.13 3.16
CA TYR A 99 -4.70 -2.03 3.54
C TYR A 99 -4.57 -1.59 5.01
N ARG A 100 -3.44 -1.89 5.68
CA ARG A 100 -3.17 -1.34 7.01
C ARG A 100 -2.89 0.16 6.92
N PRO A 101 -3.32 0.95 7.92
CA PRO A 101 -3.03 2.38 7.94
C PRO A 101 -1.52 2.61 8.10
N VAL A 102 -0.98 3.55 7.33
CA VAL A 102 0.37 4.10 7.54
C VAL A 102 0.28 5.12 8.68
N ARG A 103 1.20 5.03 9.65
CA ARG A 103 1.24 5.87 10.85
C ARG A 103 2.57 6.60 10.95
#